data_AF-A0A1V4IMY9-F1
#
_entry.id   AF-A0A1V4IMY9-F1
#
_cell.length_a   1.000
_cell.length_b   1.000
_cell.length_c   1.000
_cell.angle_alpha   90.00
_cell.angle_beta   90.00
_cell.angle_gamma   90.00
#
_symmetry.space_group_name_H-M   'P 1'
#
loop_
_entity.id
_entity.type
_entity.pdbx_description
1 polymer ?
#
loop_
_entity_poly.entity_id
_entity_poly.type
_entity_poly.pdbx_seq_one_letter_code
_entity_poly.pdbx_strand_id
1 'polypeptide(L)' 'MVQKRYEISDEQWNQIKDQFPIAKTGRPPIDNRIMLNAILWISRSGAAWRDLP' A
#
# COMPACT_ATOMS: atom_id res chain seq x y z
N MET A 1 15.72 6.83 5.39
CA MET A 1 14.45 7.34 5.95
C MET A 1 13.90 6.26 6.87
N VAL A 2 13.47 6.60 8.09
CA VAL A 2 12.98 5.60 9.06
C VAL A 2 11.66 5.04 8.55
N GLN A 3 11.61 3.73 8.33
CA GLN A 3 10.41 2.99 7.95
C GLN A 3 9.33 3.18 9.03
N LYS A 4 8.13 3.68 8.68
CA LYS A 4 7.02 3.71 9.63
C LYS A 4 6.65 2.27 10.00
N ARG A 5 6.22 2.04 11.24
CA ARG A 5 5.94 0.71 11.84
C ARG A 5 5.06 -0.23 10.98
N TYR A 6 4.28 0.33 10.06
CA TYR A 6 3.33 -0.40 9.23
C TYR A 6 3.59 -0.31 7.71
N GLU A 7 4.65 0.38 7.29
CA GLU A 7 5.03 0.48 5.87
C GLU A 7 5.99 -0.66 5.48
N ILE A 8 5.94 -1.10 4.23
CA ILE A 8 6.90 -2.07 3.68
C ILE A 8 8.24 -1.41 3.35
N SER A 9 9.32 -2.19 3.42
CA SER A 9 10.64 -1.70 3.05
C SER A 9 10.76 -1.58 1.53
N ASP A 10 11.69 -0.76 1.05
CA ASP A 10 11.95 -0.66 -0.39
C ASP A 10 12.37 -2.00 -0.99
N GLU A 11 13.10 -2.83 -0.23
CA GLU A 11 13.51 -4.17 -0.64
C GLU A 11 12.31 -5.10 -0.81
N GLN A 12 11.41 -5.15 0.18
CA GLN A 12 10.17 -5.91 0.09
C GLN A 12 9.29 -5.42 -1.06
N TRP A 13 9.18 -4.10 -1.23
CA TRP A 13 8.43 -3.50 -2.32
C TRP A 13 8.97 -3.92 -3.68
N ASN A 14 10.29 -3.89 -3.87
CA ASN A 14 10.91 -4.27 -5.13
C ASN A 14 10.67 -5.74 -5.51
N GLN A 15 10.42 -6.62 -4.55
CA GLN A 15 10.08 -8.03 -4.82
C GLN A 15 8.64 -8.21 -5.33
N ILE A 16 7.71 -7.34 -4.93
CA ILE A 16 6.27 -7.52 -5.20
C ILE A 16 5.68 -6.51 -6.18
N LYS A 17 6.35 -5.37 -6.45
CA LYS A 17 5.81 -4.27 -7.26
C LYS A 17 5.32 -4.72 -8.64
N ASP A 18 5.98 -5.70 -9.25
CA ASP A 18 5.69 -6.19 -10.60
C ASP A 18 4.50 -7.18 -10.63
N GLN A 19 4.02 -7.61 -9.47
CA GLN A 19 2.83 -8.47 -9.35
C GLN A 19 1.52 -7.67 -9.39
N PHE A 20 1.59 -6.35 -9.27
CA PHE A 20 0.40 -5.52 -9.29
C PHE A 20 -0.14 -5.38 -10.71
N PRO A 21 -1.46 -5.55 -10.92
CA PRO A 21 -2.07 -5.37 -12.22
C PRO A 21 -2.03 -3.90 -12.63
N ILE A 22 -1.67 -3.63 -13.88
CA ILE A 22 -1.81 -2.30 -14.48
C ILE A 22 -3.26 -2.14 -14.95
N ALA A 23 -4.02 -1.27 -14.30
CA ALA A 23 -5.38 -0.96 -14.71
C ALA A 23 -5.37 -0.28 -16.09
N LYS A 24 -6.04 -0.89 -17.07
CA LYS A 24 -6.15 -0.38 -18.45
C LYS A 24 -7.37 0.52 -18.68
N THR A 25 -8.34 0.47 -17.76
CA THR A 25 -9.64 1.14 -17.86
C THR A 25 -10.15 1.54 -16.48
N GLY A 26 -10.99 2.57 -16.40
CA GLY A 26 -11.62 3.03 -15.16
C GLY A 26 -10.95 4.25 -14.54
N ARG A 27 -11.12 4.46 -13.23
CA ARG A 27 -10.50 5.56 -12.49
C ARG A 27 -8.97 5.40 -12.54
N PRO A 28 -8.21 6.48 -12.78
CA PRO A 28 -6.74 6.43 -12.74
C PRO A 28 -6.26 5.79 -11.42
N PRO A 29 -5.39 4.78 -11.49
CA PRO A 29 -4.90 4.10 -10.30
C PRO A 29 -4.06 5.07 -9.45
N ILE A 30 -4.27 5.03 -8.15
CA ILE A 30 -3.36 5.64 -7.17
C ILE A 30 -2.11 4.73 -7.08
N ASP A 31 -0.97 5.28 -6.67
CA ASP A 31 0.25 4.49 -6.46
C ASP A 31 -0.03 3.23 -5.61
N ASN A 32 0.23 2.07 -6.20
CA ASN A 32 0.01 0.76 -5.60
C ASN A 32 0.73 0.63 -4.25
N ARG A 33 1.88 1.29 -4.07
CA ARG A 33 2.63 1.26 -2.81
C ARG A 33 1.85 1.95 -1.70
N ILE A 34 1.25 3.10 -2.00
CA ILE A 34 0.42 3.86 -1.05
C ILE A 34 -0.78 3.00 -0.63
N MET A 35 -1.44 2.39 -1.60
CA MET A 35 -2.63 1.57 -1.36
C MET A 35 -2.30 0.32 -0.54
N LEU A 36 -1.17 -0.34 -0.82
CA LEU A 36 -0.69 -1.47 -0.05
C LEU A 36 -0.33 -1.08 1.39
N ASN A 37 0.37 0.04 1.57
CA ASN A 37 0.71 0.56 2.91
C ASN A 37 -0.57 0.88 3.72
N ALA A 38 -1.59 1.45 3.08
CA ALA A 38 -2.90 1.69 3.71
C ALA A 38 -3.57 0.39 4.17
N ILE A 39 -3.60 -0.63 3.32
CA ILE A 39 -4.14 -1.96 3.66
C ILE A 39 -3.36 -2.57 4.83
N LEU A 40 -2.03 -2.53 4.80
CA LEU A 40 -1.19 -3.07 5.87
C LEU A 40 -1.36 -2.31 7.19
N TRP A 41 -1.55 -0.99 7.12
CA TRP A 41 -1.86 -0.17 8.29
C TRP A 41 -3.19 -0.60 8.93
N ILE A 42 -4.26 -0.75 8.14
CA ILE A 42 -5.57 -1.23 8.64
C ILE A 42 -5.46 -2.63 9.21
N SER A 43 -4.90 -3.58 8.45
CA SER A 43 -4.78 -4.98 8.89
C SER A 43 -3.99 -5.15 10.17
N ARG A 44 -2.98 -4.31 10.42
CA ARG A 44 -2.13 -4.41 11.63
C ARG A 44 -2.65 -3.61 12.81
N SER A 45 -3.36 -2.50 12.57
CA SER A 45 -3.90 -1.65 13.63
C SER A 45 -5.31 -2.06 14.07
N GLY A 46 -6.06 -2.74 13.21
CA GLY A 46 -7.49 -2.98 13.41
C GLY A 46 -8.33 -1.71 13.30
N ALA A 47 -7.77 -0.60 12.79
CA ALA A 47 -8.48 0.67 12.65
C ALA A 47 -9.63 0.58 11.64
N ALA A 48 -10.65 1.41 11.82
CA ALA A 48 -11.74 1.47 10.87
C ALA A 48 -11.24 2.08 9.55
N TRP A 49 -11.75 1.60 8.42
CA TRP A 49 -11.43 2.15 7.08
C TRP A 49 -11.69 3.66 6.95
N ARG A 50 -12.53 4.22 7.82
CA ARG A 50 -12.84 5.65 7.88
C ARG A 50 -11.71 6.51 8.47
N ASP A 51 -10.77 5.90 9.17
CA ASP A 51 -9.63 6.58 9.81
C ASP A 51 -8.39 6.64 8.91
N LEU A 52 -8.52 6.21 7.65
CA LEU A 52 -7.48 6.40 6.65
C LEU A 52 -7.30 7.90 6.35
N PRO A 53 -6.06 8.43 6.42
CA PRO A 53 -5.75 9.79 5.98
C PRO A 53 -5.81 9.95 4.46
#